data_AF-A0A7X1PC69-F1
#
_entry.id   AF-A0A7X1PC69-F1
#
_cell.length_a   1.000
_cell.length_b   1.000
_cell.length_c   1.000
_cell.angle_alpha   90.00
_cell.angle_beta   90.00
_cell.angle_gamma   90.00
#
_symmetry.space_group_name_H-M   'P 1'
#
loop_
_entity.id
_entity.type
_entity.pdbx_description
1 polymer ?
#
loop_
_entity_poly.entity_id
_entity_poly.type
_entity_poly.pdbx_seq_one_letter_code
_entity_poly.pdbx_strand_id
1 'polypeptide(L)'
;MVALQNRPPSYLRQPVIGDEELPRPARRDALPEHTHYADTGCDLHPSCLTCPLVRCRYDEPGGARRLLSEDRDRTMLELQRSHVPINSIAARFGISRRTVFRVLARHRS
;
A
#
# COMPACT_ATOMS: atom_id res chain seq x y z
N MET A 1 -1.46 35.42 -4.49
CA MET A 1 -1.87 34.23 -3.71
C MET A 1 -1.95 33.05 -4.67
N VAL A 2 -0.88 32.25 -4.77
CA VAL A 2 -0.84 31.09 -5.69
C VAL A 2 -1.42 29.90 -4.95
N ALA A 3 -2.64 29.51 -5.29
CA ALA A 3 -3.26 28.30 -4.77
C ALA A 3 -2.45 27.09 -5.29
N LEU A 4 -1.82 26.36 -4.36
CA LEU A 4 -1.14 25.10 -4.63
C LEU A 4 -2.16 24.12 -5.22
N GLN A 5 -2.02 23.85 -6.52
CA GLN A 5 -2.81 22.86 -7.23
C GLN A 5 -2.39 21.46 -6.78
N ASN A 6 -2.99 20.98 -5.69
CA ASN A 6 -2.88 19.60 -5.25
C ASN A 6 -3.65 18.71 -6.24
N ARG A 7 -2.99 18.30 -7.32
CA ARG A 7 -3.51 17.28 -8.24
C ARG A 7 -3.54 15.93 -7.50
N PRO A 8 -4.71 15.30 -7.34
CA PRO A 8 -4.78 13.99 -6.71
C PRO A 8 -4.02 12.94 -7.56
N PRO A 9 -3.43 11.91 -6.93
CA PRO A 9 -2.74 10.83 -7.62
C PRO A 9 -3.67 10.14 -8.64
N SER A 10 -3.10 9.66 -9.74
CA SER A 10 -3.84 9.23 -10.95
C SER A 10 -4.92 8.16 -10.70
N TYR A 11 -4.78 7.37 -9.64
CA TYR A 11 -5.71 6.31 -9.24
C TYR A 11 -6.95 6.83 -8.46
N LEU A 12 -6.91 8.06 -7.96
CA LEU A 12 -8.07 8.75 -7.37
C LEU A 12 -8.82 9.64 -8.37
N ARG A 13 -8.42 9.64 -9.64
CA ARG A 13 -9.37 9.90 -10.73
C ARG A 13 -10.19 8.63 -10.89
N GLN A 14 -11.15 8.43 -9.98
CA GLN A 14 -12.31 7.65 -10.37
C GLN A 14 -12.79 8.31 -11.67
N PRO A 15 -12.94 7.57 -12.78
CA PRO A 15 -13.84 8.08 -13.79
C PRO A 15 -15.13 8.27 -13.02
N VAL A 16 -15.58 9.52 -12.87
CA VAL A 16 -17.01 9.72 -12.84
C VAL A 16 -17.46 9.03 -14.11
N ILE A 17 -18.02 7.84 -13.94
CA ILE A 17 -18.82 7.23 -14.99
C ILE A 17 -19.96 8.25 -15.10
N GLY A 18 -19.74 9.26 -15.94
CA GLY A 18 -20.83 10.03 -16.48
C GLY A 18 -21.77 9.04 -17.16
N ASP A 19 -22.97 9.50 -17.48
CA ASP A 19 -23.98 8.74 -18.21
C ASP A 19 -23.56 8.36 -19.65
N GLU A 20 -22.27 8.19 -19.91
CA GLU A 20 -21.70 7.70 -21.16
C GLU A 20 -21.75 6.16 -21.12
N GLU A 21 -22.81 5.65 -21.73
CA GLU A 21 -23.07 4.24 -21.91
C GLU A 21 -21.86 3.58 -22.57
N LEU A 22 -21.15 2.71 -21.83
CA LEU A 22 -20.09 1.88 -22.40
C LEU A 22 -20.66 1.13 -23.61
N PRO A 23 -19.96 1.10 -24.77
CA PRO A 23 -20.49 0.46 -25.97
C PRO A 23 -20.83 -1.00 -25.67
N ARG A 24 -22.07 -1.40 -25.96
CA ARG A 24 -22.51 -2.79 -25.74
C ARG A 24 -21.61 -3.72 -26.53
N PRO A 25 -20.97 -4.72 -25.89
CA PRO A 25 -20.11 -5.64 -26.60
C PRO A 25 -20.90 -6.40 -27.69
N ALA A 26 -20.23 -6.65 -28.81
CA ALA A 26 -20.84 -7.29 -29.99
C ALA A 26 -21.35 -8.71 -29.73
N ARG A 27 -20.87 -9.36 -28.65
CA ARG A 27 -21.33 -10.66 -28.20
C ARG A 27 -21.70 -10.61 -26.73
N ARG A 28 -22.73 -11.38 -26.36
CA ARG A 28 -23.22 -11.47 -24.97
C ARG A 28 -22.13 -11.99 -24.02
N ASP A 29 -21.27 -12.90 -24.48
CA ASP A 29 -20.18 -13.51 -23.71
C ASP A 29 -18.97 -12.60 -23.47
N ALA A 30 -18.93 -11.41 -24.07
CA ALA A 30 -17.87 -10.44 -23.83
C ALA A 30 -18.19 -9.47 -22.67
N LEU A 31 -19.33 -9.65 -22.01
CA LEU A 31 -19.65 -8.92 -20.79
C LEU A 31 -18.85 -9.45 -19.59
N PRO A 32 -18.54 -8.60 -18.58
CA PRO A 32 -17.73 -9.00 -17.42
C PRO A 32 -18.25 -10.19 -16.63
N GLU A 33 -19.57 -10.43 -16.61
CA GLU A 33 -20.20 -11.60 -15.98
C GLU A 33 -19.80 -12.95 -16.62
N HIS A 34 -19.28 -12.91 -17.84
CA HIS A 34 -18.77 -14.08 -18.56
C HIS A 34 -17.24 -14.17 -18.52
N THR A 35 -16.57 -13.23 -17.84
CA THR A 35 -15.13 -13.29 -17.60
C THR A 35 -14.83 -14.24 -16.45
N HIS A 36 -14.03 -15.25 -16.71
CA HIS A 36 -13.48 -16.11 -15.66
C HIS A 36 -12.31 -15.40 -14.96
N TYR A 37 -12.57 -14.82 -13.80
CA TYR A 37 -11.53 -14.28 -12.91
C TYR A 37 -10.91 -15.42 -12.11
N ALA A 38 -9.79 -15.96 -12.60
CA ALA A 38 -9.03 -16.98 -11.89
C ALA A 38 -8.35 -16.38 -10.64
N ASP A 39 -8.53 -17.01 -9.49
CA ASP A 39 -7.78 -16.64 -8.28
C ASP A 39 -6.37 -17.25 -8.34
N THR A 40 -5.41 -16.46 -8.80
CA THR A 40 -3.99 -16.84 -8.88
C THR A 40 -3.15 -16.27 -7.73
N GLY A 41 -3.76 -15.49 -6.83
CA GLY A 41 -3.07 -14.86 -5.73
C GLY A 41 -1.94 -13.90 -6.17
N CYS A 42 -0.87 -13.88 -5.38
CA CYS A 42 0.36 -13.10 -5.63
C CYS A 42 1.60 -13.85 -5.10
N ASP A 43 2.76 -13.21 -5.18
CA ASP A 43 4.05 -13.70 -4.64
C ASP A 43 4.06 -13.90 -3.11
N LEU A 44 3.07 -13.39 -2.37
CA LEU A 44 2.94 -13.61 -0.92
C LEU A 44 1.99 -14.76 -0.56
N HIS A 45 0.96 -15.01 -1.37
CA HIS A 45 -0.06 -16.01 -1.09
C HIS A 45 -0.72 -16.48 -2.39
N PRO A 46 -0.90 -17.80 -2.61
CA PRO A 46 -1.36 -18.35 -3.89
C PRO A 46 -2.84 -18.12 -4.19
N SER A 47 -3.63 -17.63 -3.23
CA SER A 47 -5.06 -17.34 -3.41
C SER A 47 -5.45 -16.09 -2.63
N CYS A 48 -6.07 -15.12 -3.29
CA CYS A 48 -6.61 -13.91 -2.69
C CYS A 48 -7.77 -14.22 -1.74
N LEU A 49 -8.59 -15.22 -2.07
CA LEU A 49 -9.78 -15.59 -1.30
C LEU A 49 -9.46 -16.23 0.06
N THR A 50 -8.23 -16.70 0.25
CA THR A 50 -7.75 -17.34 1.48
C THR A 50 -6.54 -16.62 2.08
N CYS A 51 -6.24 -15.42 1.60
CA CYS A 51 -5.05 -14.68 2.01
C CYS A 51 -5.14 -14.28 3.49
N PRO A 52 -4.11 -14.57 4.32
CA PRO A 52 -4.12 -14.23 5.74
C PRO A 52 -3.80 -12.75 6.02
N LEU A 53 -3.48 -11.96 4.99
CA LEU A 53 -3.15 -10.55 5.16
C LEU A 53 -4.41 -9.74 5.51
N VAL A 54 -4.31 -8.91 6.54
CA VAL A 54 -5.39 -7.99 6.98
C VAL A 54 -5.73 -6.97 5.89
N ARG A 55 -4.76 -6.61 5.04
CA ARG A 55 -4.94 -5.73 3.88
C ARG A 55 -4.13 -6.25 2.70
N CYS A 56 -4.71 -6.16 1.49
CA CYS A 56 -4.04 -6.61 0.28
C CYS A 56 -2.78 -5.77 -0.02
N ARG A 57 -1.72 -6.42 -0.52
CA ARG A 57 -0.48 -5.73 -0.95
C ARG A 57 -0.69 -4.74 -2.10
N TYR A 58 -1.76 -4.89 -2.88
CA TYR A 58 -2.08 -3.98 -3.98
C TYR A 58 -2.86 -2.76 -3.49
N ASP A 59 -3.51 -2.87 -2.34
CA ASP A 59 -4.30 -1.79 -1.72
C ASP A 59 -3.47 -0.93 -0.76
N GLU A 60 -2.33 -1.44 -0.27
CA GLU A 60 -1.46 -0.70 0.66
C GLU A 60 -0.44 0.18 -0.10
N PRO A 61 -0.37 1.50 0.17
CA PRO A 61 0.67 2.36 -0.40
C PRO A 61 2.08 1.94 0.03
N GLY A 62 2.86 1.36 -0.88
CA GLY A 62 4.17 0.75 -0.58
C GLY A 62 4.13 -0.78 -0.44
N GLY A 63 2.95 -1.36 -0.63
CA GLY A 63 2.65 -2.77 -0.82
C GLY A 63 3.19 -3.70 0.25
N ALA A 64 3.58 -4.90 -0.19
CA ALA A 64 4.09 -5.98 0.66
C ALA A 64 5.17 -5.51 1.64
N ARG A 65 6.10 -4.67 1.15
CA ARG A 65 7.21 -4.18 1.97
C ARG A 65 6.73 -3.39 3.17
N ARG A 66 5.68 -2.57 3.01
CA ARG A 66 5.12 -1.77 4.10
C ARG A 66 4.42 -2.66 5.12
N LEU A 67 3.57 -3.58 4.65
CA LEU A 67 2.89 -4.55 5.52
C LEU A 67 3.90 -5.35 6.38
N LEU A 68 4.99 -5.80 5.76
CA LEU A 68 6.04 -6.56 6.47
C LEU A 68 6.88 -5.69 7.41
N SER A 69 6.99 -4.38 7.16
CA SER A 69 7.81 -3.49 7.98
C SER A 69 7.04 -2.76 9.07
N GLU A 70 5.71 -2.80 9.08
CA GLU A 70 4.86 -2.02 9.98
C GLU A 70 5.13 -2.31 11.46
N ASP A 71 5.18 -3.58 11.85
CA ASP A 71 5.41 -3.97 13.24
C ASP A 71 6.79 -3.53 13.74
N ARG A 72 7.81 -3.76 12.91
CA ARG A 72 9.18 -3.32 13.17
C ARG A 72 9.27 -1.79 13.29
N ASP A 73 8.66 -1.07 12.36
CA ASP A 73 8.69 0.39 12.30
C ASP A 73 7.93 0.99 13.51
N ARG A 74 6.82 0.37 13.93
CA ARG A 74 6.10 0.71 15.18
C ARG A 74 6.99 0.55 16.40
N THR A 75 7.66 -0.59 16.53
CA THR A 75 8.59 -0.84 17.64
C THR A 75 9.72 0.19 17.66
N MET A 76 10.26 0.59 16.49
CA MET A 76 11.27 1.66 16.43
C MET A 76 10.75 3.01 16.94
N LEU A 77 9.49 3.35 16.62
CA LEU A 77 8.85 4.58 17.08
C LEU A 77 8.65 4.58 18.60
N GLU A 78 8.22 3.46 19.17
CA GLU A 78 8.06 3.29 20.62
C GLU A 78 9.39 3.45 21.36
N LEU A 79 10.46 2.85 20.84
CA LEU A 79 11.80 3.01 21.41
C LEU A 79 12.29 4.45 21.31
N GLN A 80 12.03 5.13 20.19
CA GLN A 80 12.42 6.52 20.03
C GLN A 80 11.63 7.44 20.98
N ARG A 81 10.33 7.20 21.19
CA ARG A 81 9.49 7.91 22.18
C ARG A 81 9.99 7.69 23.61
N SER A 82 10.59 6.54 23.86
CA SER A 82 11.26 6.20 25.13
C SER A 82 12.68 6.77 25.24
N HIS A 83 13.08 7.69 24.35
CA HIS A 83 14.40 8.35 24.32
C HIS A 83 15.60 7.42 24.11
N VAL A 84 15.38 6.22 23.54
CA VAL A 84 16.48 5.32 23.17
C VAL A 84 17.28 5.96 22.03
N PRO A 85 18.63 6.02 22.12
CA PRO A 85 19.43 6.65 21.08
C PRO A 85 19.35 5.89 19.76
N ILE A 86 19.37 6.64 18.66
CA ILE A 86 19.22 6.12 17.29
C ILE A 86 20.25 5.01 16.97
N ASN A 87 21.46 5.12 17.50
CA ASN A 87 22.51 4.10 17.31
C ASN A 87 22.13 2.76 17.94
N SER A 88 21.52 2.77 19.12
CA SER A 88 21.07 1.55 19.81
C SER A 88 19.87 0.93 19.13
N ILE A 89 18.95 1.74 18.60
CA ILE A 89 17.84 1.26 17.77
C ILE A 89 18.39 0.60 16.50
N ALA A 90 19.32 1.26 15.81
CA ALA A 90 19.96 0.74 14.60
C ALA A 90 20.65 -0.62 14.85
N ALA A 91 21.42 -0.71 15.94
CA ALA A 91 22.10 -1.95 16.34
C ALA A 91 21.10 -3.07 16.67
N ARG A 92 20.04 -2.77 17.44
CA ARG A 92 19.03 -3.76 17.84
C ARG A 92 18.33 -4.42 16.65
N PHE A 93 18.08 -3.66 15.59
CA PHE A 93 17.39 -4.16 14.39
C PHE A 93 18.34 -4.57 13.26
N GLY A 94 19.67 -4.46 13.44
CA GLY A 94 20.64 -4.79 12.40
C GLY A 94 20.54 -3.91 11.15
N ILE A 95 20.16 -2.64 11.30
CA ILE A 95 19.95 -1.71 10.19
C ILE A 95 20.84 -0.47 10.29
N SER A 96 20.98 0.26 9.19
CA SER A 96 21.71 1.53 9.19
C SER A 96 20.94 2.65 9.90
N ARG A 97 21.67 3.60 10.50
CA ARG A 97 21.11 4.83 11.09
C ARG A 97 20.19 5.58 10.11
N ARG A 98 20.57 5.64 8.83
CA ARG A 98 19.77 6.24 7.74
C ARG A 98 18.39 5.59 7.62
N THR A 99 18.30 4.28 7.82
CA THR A 99 17.01 3.56 7.78
C THR A 99 16.13 3.97 8.95
N VAL A 100 16.70 4.06 10.15
CA VAL A 100 15.97 4.54 11.34
C VAL A 100 15.44 5.96 11.11
N PHE A 101 16.30 6.90 10.67
CA PHE A 101 15.87 8.28 10.38
C PHE A 101 14.78 8.36 9.30
N ARG A 102 14.84 7.51 8.27
CA ARG A 102 13.82 7.45 7.22
C ARG A 102 12.48 6.94 7.76
N VAL A 103 12.49 5.95 8.64
CA VAL A 103 11.27 5.47 9.32
C VAL A 103 10.68 6.59 10.17
N LEU A 104 11.50 7.22 11.03
CA LEU A 104 11.05 8.34 11.87
C LEU A 104 10.49 9.51 11.05
N ALA A 105 11.10 9.83 9.91
CA ALA A 105 10.63 10.91 9.04
C ALA A 105 9.24 10.64 8.44
N ARG A 106 8.91 9.39 8.13
CA ARG A 106 7.60 9.00 7.57
C ARG A 106 6.45 9.15 8.56
N HIS A 107 6.74 9.20 9.86
CA HIS A 107 5.75 9.24 10.94
C HIS A 107 5.71 10.57 11.70
N ARG A 108 6.35 11.62 11.16
CA ARG A 108 6.38 12.98 11.72
C ARG A 108 5.27 13.91 11.20
N SER A 109 4.23 13.35 10.58
CA SER A 109 3.06 14.07 10.05
C SER A 109 1.98 14.26 11.10
#